data_AF-A0A066WFQ4-F1
#
_entry.id   AF-A0A066WFQ4-F1
#
_cell.length_a   1.000
_cell.length_b   1.000
_cell.length_c   1.000
_cell.angle_alpha   90.00
_cell.angle_beta   90.00
_cell.angle_gamma   90.00
#
_symmetry.space_group_name_H-M   'P 1'
#
loop_
_entity.id
_entity.type
_entity.pdbx_description
1 polymer ?
#
loop_
_entity_poly.entity_id
_entity_poly.type
_entity_poly.pdbx_seq_one_letter_code
_entity_poly.pdbx_strand_id
1 'polypeptide(L)'
;MKLSTSFAAVALIGLTPGISAAPTSGASTSLKLDWTTNIAGGASAVISALWGEVKHAVTWRMIQTSPDQEPYWTTELGKHLLFMRGVKFVDVTDHADFPVVSTSLASTASKRPWPTKAAHADFLKTRVFSNITADGPRANLKKFTSFRNRYYRSATGRESQLWLLSKVKEIASTNPQITVSEFEHDWQQNSIIMHFPSNSSSQPFDASKSIKKEHKPVVILGAHLDSTAFIPFLPAPGGDDDGSGTATLLEALRALLAVGWQPQGDYDLEWHWYSAEEGGLLGSQEIVKSYVQRGREVRAMLQQDMTAFLKPGTAEKIALVADFTDPKLTSFLEMLVTEYLDIPAAQTKIGYAASDHASWMKAGIPAAFAVEGLYDDCNLRNIHTSGDTTTAEGYSFDHMLKFVRLTTAFAVELAGQQA
;
A
#
# COMPACT_ATOMS: atom_id res chain seq x y z
N MET A 1 -53.62 -9.87 3.22
CA MET A 1 -52.26 -9.31 3.05
C MET A 1 -51.34 -10.45 2.62
N LYS A 2 -50.97 -10.49 1.34
CA LYS A 2 -50.01 -11.46 0.78
C LYS A 2 -48.70 -10.69 0.56
N LEU A 3 -47.59 -11.21 1.08
CA LEU A 3 -46.25 -10.90 0.62
C LEU A 3 -45.64 -12.23 0.17
N SER A 4 -45.38 -12.33 -1.13
CA SER A 4 -44.63 -13.41 -1.75
C SER A 4 -43.21 -12.91 -2.01
N THR A 5 -42.23 -13.54 -1.37
CA THR A 5 -40.83 -13.50 -1.79
C THR A 5 -40.37 -14.94 -1.99
N SER A 6 -40.45 -15.40 -3.24
CA SER A 6 -39.82 -16.64 -3.66
C SER A 6 -38.33 -16.37 -3.88
N PHE A 7 -37.50 -16.73 -2.91
CA PHE A 7 -36.12 -17.11 -3.19
C PHE A 7 -36.19 -18.36 -4.07
N ALA A 8 -35.90 -18.19 -5.37
CA ALA A 8 -35.70 -19.31 -6.26
C ALA A 8 -34.40 -20.02 -5.85
N ALA A 9 -34.56 -21.13 -5.14
CA ALA A 9 -33.57 -22.17 -5.05
C ALA A 9 -33.16 -22.57 -6.47
N VAL A 10 -31.98 -22.13 -6.92
CA VAL A 10 -31.34 -22.75 -8.06
C VAL A 10 -30.79 -24.08 -7.56
N ALA A 11 -31.45 -25.14 -8.00
CA ALA A 11 -31.12 -26.52 -7.70
C ALA A 11 -29.63 -26.78 -7.97
N LEU A 12 -28.89 -27.13 -6.91
CA LEU A 12 -27.70 -27.96 -7.00
C LEU A 12 -28.15 -29.33 -7.54
N ILE A 13 -28.25 -29.45 -8.85
CA ILE A 13 -28.27 -30.76 -9.51
C ILE A 13 -26.84 -31.27 -9.48
N GLY A 14 -26.66 -32.47 -8.92
CA GLY A 14 -25.38 -33.07 -8.58
C GLY A 14 -24.30 -32.94 -9.66
N LEU A 15 -23.31 -32.11 -9.36
CA LEU A 15 -22.00 -32.12 -9.99
C LEU A 15 -21.00 -32.11 -8.84
N THR A 16 -20.43 -33.26 -8.52
CA THR A 16 -19.22 -33.33 -7.71
C THR A 16 -18.08 -32.68 -8.50
N PRO A 17 -17.53 -31.53 -8.08
CA PRO A 17 -16.34 -31.02 -8.72
C PRO A 17 -15.19 -31.95 -8.33
N GLY A 18 -14.58 -32.61 -9.31
CA GLY A 18 -13.22 -33.09 -9.14
C GLY A 18 -12.32 -31.87 -8.98
N ILE A 19 -12.06 -31.46 -7.74
CA ILE A 19 -10.99 -30.51 -7.44
C ILE A 19 -9.70 -31.26 -7.79
N SER A 20 -9.02 -30.84 -8.86
CA SER A 20 -7.69 -31.35 -9.19
C SER A 20 -6.79 -31.20 -7.96
N ALA A 21 -5.90 -32.17 -7.75
CA ALA A 21 -4.87 -32.08 -6.72
C ALA A 21 -4.13 -30.73 -6.82
N ALA A 22 -3.73 -30.18 -5.66
CA ALA A 22 -2.96 -28.95 -5.59
C ALA A 22 -1.74 -29.01 -6.53
N PRO A 23 -1.35 -27.90 -7.18
CA PRO A 23 -0.18 -27.89 -8.06
C PRO A 23 1.09 -28.33 -7.31
N THR A 24 1.92 -29.17 -7.93
CA THR A 24 3.27 -29.46 -7.43
C THR A 24 4.19 -28.26 -7.66
N SER A 25 5.13 -28.01 -6.74
CA SER A 25 6.05 -26.86 -6.77
C SER A 25 6.67 -26.63 -8.16
N GLY A 26 6.45 -25.45 -8.75
CA GLY A 26 7.11 -25.02 -9.99
C GLY A 26 6.25 -25.04 -11.27
N ALA A 27 4.95 -25.36 -11.22
CA ALA A 27 4.07 -25.33 -12.39
C ALA A 27 3.04 -24.18 -12.29
N SER A 28 3.19 -23.16 -13.15
CA SER A 28 2.07 -22.28 -13.50
C SER A 28 1.13 -23.07 -14.39
N THR A 29 -0.11 -23.27 -13.96
CA THR A 29 -1.13 -23.89 -14.82
C THR A 29 -2.48 -23.23 -14.63
N SER A 30 -2.95 -22.61 -15.72
CA SER A 30 -4.37 -22.36 -15.97
C SER A 30 -5.16 -23.67 -15.89
N LEU A 31 -6.21 -23.72 -15.08
CA LEU A 31 -7.13 -24.85 -15.02
C LEU A 31 -7.78 -25.09 -16.40
N LYS A 32 -7.52 -26.26 -17.01
CA LYS A 32 -8.35 -26.79 -18.10
C LYS A 32 -9.43 -27.68 -17.48
N LEU A 33 -10.59 -27.11 -17.23
CA LEU A 33 -11.82 -27.83 -16.92
C LEU A 33 -12.57 -28.05 -18.24
N ASP A 34 -12.58 -29.29 -18.74
CA ASP A 34 -13.30 -29.67 -19.96
C ASP A 34 -14.75 -30.02 -19.60
N TRP A 35 -15.71 -29.20 -20.02
CA TRP A 35 -17.14 -29.44 -19.81
C TRP A 35 -17.91 -29.14 -21.08
N THR A 36 -18.49 -30.17 -21.68
CA THR A 36 -19.43 -30.04 -22.79
C THR A 36 -20.78 -29.54 -22.27
N THR A 37 -21.19 -28.33 -22.65
CA THR A 37 -22.55 -27.82 -22.39
C THR A 37 -23.30 -27.59 -23.70
N ASN A 38 -24.30 -28.42 -23.98
CA ASN A 38 -25.30 -28.18 -25.03
C ASN A 38 -26.44 -27.36 -24.44
N ILE A 39 -26.42 -26.02 -24.58
CA ILE A 39 -27.61 -25.20 -24.28
C ILE A 39 -27.73 -24.05 -25.28
N ALA A 40 -28.86 -23.99 -25.98
CA ALA A 40 -29.22 -22.94 -26.92
C ALA A 40 -29.84 -21.72 -26.21
N GLY A 41 -29.42 -20.51 -26.63
CA GLY A 41 -30.21 -19.27 -26.57
C GLY A 41 -30.31 -18.53 -25.22
N GLY A 42 -29.85 -17.27 -25.18
CA GLY A 42 -30.31 -16.21 -24.25
C GLY A 42 -29.78 -16.22 -22.81
N ALA A 43 -29.54 -17.38 -22.20
CA ALA A 43 -29.04 -17.50 -20.82
C ALA A 43 -27.51 -17.31 -20.68
N SER A 44 -26.81 -17.13 -21.80
CA SER A 44 -25.35 -17.23 -21.90
C SER A 44 -24.57 -16.18 -21.09
N ALA A 45 -25.07 -14.96 -20.94
CA ALA A 45 -24.31 -13.88 -20.29
C ALA A 45 -24.35 -13.98 -18.76
N VAL A 46 -25.53 -14.26 -18.19
CA VAL A 46 -25.73 -14.44 -16.74
C VAL A 46 -25.02 -15.71 -16.27
N ILE A 47 -25.13 -16.78 -17.04
CA ILE A 47 -24.36 -18.02 -16.85
C ILE A 47 -22.86 -17.69 -16.98
N SER A 48 -22.36 -17.10 -18.07
CA SER A 48 -20.93 -16.77 -18.18
C SER A 48 -20.38 -15.91 -17.02
N ALA A 49 -21.15 -14.96 -16.50
CA ALA A 49 -20.77 -14.15 -15.35
C ALA A 49 -20.69 -14.99 -14.05
N LEU A 50 -21.73 -15.78 -13.76
CA LEU A 50 -21.72 -16.74 -12.63
C LEU A 50 -20.57 -17.76 -12.75
N TRP A 51 -20.23 -18.18 -13.97
CA TRP A 51 -19.12 -19.11 -14.22
C TRP A 51 -17.74 -18.46 -14.06
N GLY A 52 -17.61 -17.17 -14.36
CA GLY A 52 -16.39 -16.39 -14.09
C GLY A 52 -16.11 -16.29 -12.59
N GLU A 53 -17.13 -15.97 -11.80
CA GLU A 53 -17.04 -15.86 -10.33
C GLU A 53 -16.71 -17.21 -9.67
N VAL A 54 -17.35 -18.31 -10.09
CA VAL A 54 -17.05 -19.64 -9.55
C VAL A 54 -15.63 -20.09 -9.91
N LYS A 55 -15.18 -19.87 -11.14
CA LYS A 55 -13.79 -20.18 -11.55
C LYS A 55 -12.77 -19.39 -10.73
N HIS A 56 -13.03 -18.11 -10.50
CA HIS A 56 -12.15 -17.27 -9.68
C HIS A 56 -12.07 -17.78 -8.25
N ALA A 57 -13.21 -18.02 -7.59
CA ALA A 57 -13.26 -18.48 -6.22
C ALA A 57 -12.48 -19.78 -5.96
N VAL A 58 -12.41 -20.68 -6.94
CA VAL A 58 -11.66 -21.95 -6.83
C VAL A 58 -10.25 -21.89 -7.40
N THR A 59 -9.78 -20.73 -7.85
CA THR A 59 -8.42 -20.59 -8.40
C THR A 59 -7.40 -20.81 -7.29
N TRP A 60 -6.41 -21.67 -7.54
CA TRP A 60 -5.33 -21.97 -6.62
C TRP A 60 -4.42 -20.75 -6.39
N ARG A 61 -4.06 -20.55 -5.13
CA ARG A 61 -3.14 -19.54 -4.63
C ARG A 61 -2.19 -20.16 -3.63
N MET A 62 -0.91 -19.85 -3.75
CA MET A 62 0.08 -20.25 -2.77
C MET A 62 0.27 -19.11 -1.79
N ILE A 63 0.06 -19.36 -0.51
CA ILE A 63 0.10 -18.33 0.52
C ILE A 63 1.06 -18.70 1.65
N GLN A 64 1.54 -17.69 2.36
CA GLN A 64 2.34 -17.82 3.57
C GLN A 64 1.67 -17.01 4.69
N THR A 65 1.47 -17.62 5.87
CA THR A 65 0.77 -17.00 7.01
C THR A 65 1.67 -16.62 8.17
N SER A 66 2.94 -17.02 8.14
CA SER A 66 3.96 -16.63 9.13
C SER A 66 5.36 -16.78 8.50
N PRO A 67 6.39 -16.12 9.04
CA PRO A 67 7.73 -16.18 8.46
C PRO A 67 8.36 -17.57 8.54
N ASP A 68 7.98 -18.38 9.54
CA ASP A 68 8.55 -19.69 9.81
C ASP A 68 7.74 -20.85 9.19
N GLN A 69 6.60 -20.55 8.56
CA GLN A 69 5.75 -21.53 7.94
C GLN A 69 6.01 -21.60 6.44
N GLU A 70 6.20 -22.82 5.92
CA GLU A 70 6.30 -23.07 4.48
C GLU A 70 5.02 -22.61 3.76
N PRO A 71 5.14 -22.00 2.56
CA PRO A 71 3.98 -21.66 1.77
C PRO A 71 3.12 -22.89 1.46
N TYR A 72 1.80 -22.72 1.49
CA TYR A 72 0.86 -23.78 1.20
C TYR A 72 -0.22 -23.33 0.22
N TRP A 73 -0.77 -24.30 -0.51
CA TRP A 73 -1.83 -24.04 -1.47
C TRP A 73 -3.18 -23.89 -0.79
N THR A 74 -3.89 -22.84 -1.17
CA THR A 74 -5.28 -22.58 -0.85
C THR A 74 -6.00 -22.09 -2.12
N THR A 75 -7.28 -21.78 -2.03
CA THR A 75 -8.02 -21.15 -3.14
C THR A 75 -8.18 -19.65 -2.90
N GLU A 76 -8.59 -18.87 -3.89
CA GLU A 76 -9.04 -17.49 -3.68
C GLU A 76 -10.12 -17.42 -2.58
N LEU A 77 -11.10 -18.33 -2.57
CA LEU A 77 -12.05 -18.43 -1.47
C LEU A 77 -11.38 -18.71 -0.12
N GLY A 78 -10.33 -19.54 -0.11
CA GLY A 78 -9.52 -19.81 1.06
C GLY A 78 -8.78 -18.58 1.60
N LYS A 79 -8.29 -17.68 0.73
CA LYS A 79 -7.73 -16.38 1.13
C LYS A 79 -8.77 -15.52 1.84
N HIS A 80 -9.96 -15.43 1.26
CA HIS A 80 -11.08 -14.73 1.90
C HIS A 80 -11.38 -15.36 3.27
N LEU A 81 -11.42 -16.69 3.40
CA LEU A 81 -11.66 -17.34 4.69
C LEU A 81 -10.60 -17.04 5.75
N LEU A 82 -9.34 -16.84 5.37
CA LEU A 82 -8.27 -16.42 6.28
C LEU A 82 -8.44 -14.97 6.71
N PHE A 83 -8.71 -14.11 5.74
CA PHE A 83 -9.04 -12.71 5.95
C PHE A 83 -10.23 -12.55 6.93
N MET A 84 -11.30 -13.32 6.71
CA MET A 84 -12.50 -13.40 7.56
C MET A 84 -12.20 -13.84 9.01
N ARG A 85 -11.06 -14.50 9.24
CA ARG A 85 -10.58 -14.94 10.56
C ARG A 85 -9.52 -14.01 11.16
N GLY A 86 -9.22 -12.89 10.50
CA GLY A 86 -8.13 -11.99 10.89
C GLY A 86 -6.74 -12.60 10.75
N VAL A 87 -6.60 -13.64 9.91
CA VAL A 87 -5.29 -14.26 9.64
C VAL A 87 -4.63 -13.52 8.49
N LYS A 88 -3.57 -12.79 8.79
CA LYS A 88 -2.74 -12.11 7.78
C LYS A 88 -1.97 -13.11 6.95
N PHE A 89 -1.78 -12.81 5.67
CA PHE A 89 -1.05 -13.67 4.74
C PHE A 89 -0.36 -12.85 3.65
N VAL A 90 0.71 -13.41 3.08
CA VAL A 90 1.27 -12.96 1.80
C VAL A 90 0.85 -13.96 0.73
N ASP A 91 0.37 -13.46 -0.41
CA ASP A 91 0.18 -14.29 -1.58
C ASP A 91 1.50 -14.37 -2.36
N VAL A 92 2.07 -15.58 -2.42
CA VAL A 92 3.38 -15.85 -3.03
C VAL A 92 3.24 -16.66 -4.32
N THR A 93 2.02 -16.76 -4.88
CA THR A 93 1.73 -17.55 -6.09
C THR A 93 2.71 -17.28 -7.23
N ASP A 94 2.96 -16.00 -7.53
CA ASP A 94 3.85 -15.55 -8.61
C ASP A 94 5.22 -15.04 -8.11
N HIS A 95 5.49 -15.31 -6.83
CA HIS A 95 6.60 -14.77 -6.05
C HIS A 95 7.33 -15.83 -5.20
N ALA A 96 7.28 -17.11 -5.60
CA ALA A 96 8.03 -18.17 -4.94
C ALA A 96 9.55 -17.87 -4.90
N ASP A 97 10.09 -17.34 -5.99
CA ASP A 97 11.48 -16.88 -6.12
C ASP A 97 11.60 -15.38 -5.81
N PHE A 98 11.03 -14.91 -4.69
CA PHE A 98 11.06 -13.48 -4.35
C PHE A 98 12.51 -13.00 -4.22
N PRO A 99 12.91 -11.94 -4.94
CA PRO A 99 14.31 -11.56 -4.99
C PRO A 99 14.72 -10.86 -3.69
N VAL A 100 15.80 -11.34 -3.10
CA VAL A 100 16.49 -10.66 -1.98
C VAL A 100 17.69 -9.93 -2.55
N VAL A 101 17.89 -8.67 -2.16
CA VAL A 101 19.10 -7.93 -2.53
C VAL A 101 20.30 -8.67 -1.96
N SER A 102 21.14 -9.25 -2.82
CA SER A 102 22.36 -9.94 -2.41
C SER A 102 23.20 -9.04 -1.51
N THR A 103 23.81 -9.59 -0.46
CA THR A 103 24.72 -8.85 0.44
C THR A 103 25.91 -8.23 -0.31
N SER A 104 26.31 -8.82 -1.45
CA SER A 104 27.33 -8.25 -2.36
C SER A 104 26.82 -7.07 -3.21
N LEU A 105 25.50 -6.94 -3.36
CA LEU A 105 24.78 -5.89 -4.09
C LEU A 105 24.09 -4.89 -3.16
N ALA A 106 24.16 -5.07 -1.83
CA ALA A 106 23.67 -4.11 -0.85
C ALA A 106 24.24 -2.72 -1.18
N SER A 107 23.35 -1.82 -1.59
CA SER A 107 23.68 -0.54 -2.19
C SER A 107 24.59 0.29 -1.29
N THR A 108 25.41 1.15 -1.89
CA THR A 108 26.11 2.20 -1.14
C THR A 108 25.13 3.08 -0.37
N ALA A 109 23.90 3.24 -0.88
CA ALA A 109 22.83 3.98 -0.22
C ALA A 109 22.42 3.35 1.13
N SER A 110 22.19 2.04 1.21
CA SER A 110 21.77 1.38 2.46
C SER A 110 22.85 1.39 3.55
N LYS A 111 24.12 1.58 3.17
CA LYS A 111 25.26 1.67 4.09
C LYS A 111 25.52 3.08 4.65
N ARG A 112 24.86 4.12 4.11
CA ARG A 112 25.04 5.49 4.61
C ARG A 112 24.45 5.61 6.03
N PRO A 113 25.14 6.29 6.96
CA PRO A 113 24.61 6.49 8.31
C PRO A 113 23.28 7.25 8.25
N TRP A 114 22.37 6.90 9.16
CA TRP A 114 21.13 7.65 9.33
C TRP A 114 21.42 9.00 10.00
N PRO A 115 20.67 10.06 9.68
CA PRO A 115 20.76 11.32 10.41
C PRO A 115 20.48 11.08 11.91
N THR A 116 21.33 11.63 12.77
CA THR A 116 21.20 11.50 14.23
C THR A 116 20.56 12.72 14.88
N LYS A 117 20.27 13.75 14.09
CA LYS A 117 19.58 14.98 14.49
C LYS A 117 18.82 15.52 13.28
N ALA A 118 17.74 16.22 13.55
CA ALA A 118 17.04 17.00 12.54
C ALA A 118 17.89 18.18 12.05
N ALA A 119 17.83 18.47 10.76
CA ALA A 119 18.59 19.54 10.11
C ALA A 119 17.71 20.66 9.53
N HIS A 120 16.41 20.42 9.38
CA HIS A 120 15.49 21.29 8.62
C HIS A 120 14.28 21.76 9.45
N ALA A 121 14.44 21.84 10.77
CA ALA A 121 13.39 22.21 11.72
C ALA A 121 12.69 23.53 11.37
N ASP A 122 13.47 24.59 11.17
CA ASP A 122 12.92 25.92 10.89
C ASP A 122 12.12 25.95 9.58
N PHE A 123 12.66 25.35 8.51
CA PHE A 123 11.99 25.26 7.22
C PHE A 123 10.65 24.50 7.32
N LEU A 124 10.68 23.31 7.92
CA LEU A 124 9.49 22.48 8.07
C LEU A 124 8.42 23.18 8.93
N LYS A 125 8.79 23.69 10.11
CA LYS A 125 7.85 24.29 11.06
C LYS A 125 7.27 25.61 10.55
N THR A 126 8.07 26.47 9.91
CA THR A 126 7.61 27.81 9.50
C THR A 126 7.01 27.86 8.10
N ARG A 127 7.48 27.02 7.17
CA ARG A 127 7.06 27.05 5.76
C ARG A 127 6.13 25.91 5.42
N VAL A 128 6.49 24.67 5.72
CA VAL A 128 5.72 23.50 5.26
C VAL A 128 4.48 23.29 6.15
N PHE A 129 4.65 23.23 7.46
CA PHE A 129 3.58 22.89 8.40
C PHE A 129 2.49 23.95 8.48
N SER A 130 2.81 25.21 8.19
CA SER A 130 1.84 26.30 8.10
C SER A 130 0.90 26.18 6.90
N ASN A 131 1.25 25.36 5.91
CA ASN A 131 0.41 25.09 4.74
C ASN A 131 -0.43 23.80 4.87
N ILE A 132 -0.21 22.96 5.90
CA ILE A 132 -0.92 21.69 6.09
C ILE A 132 -2.30 21.97 6.68
N THR A 133 -3.37 21.60 5.95
CA THR A 133 -4.76 21.75 6.42
C THR A 133 -5.59 20.50 6.13
N ALA A 134 -6.71 20.35 6.84
CA ALA A 134 -7.63 19.24 6.63
C ALA A 134 -8.48 19.40 5.36
N ASP A 135 -8.43 20.53 4.65
CA ASP A 135 -9.32 20.80 3.51
C ASP A 135 -9.05 19.86 2.33
N GLY A 136 -7.78 19.67 1.99
CA GLY A 136 -7.32 18.74 0.96
C GLY A 136 -7.73 17.30 1.28
N PRO A 137 -7.31 16.75 2.43
CA PRO A 137 -7.72 15.43 2.88
C PRO A 137 -9.25 15.23 2.90
N ARG A 138 -10.03 16.16 3.45
CA ARG A 138 -11.51 16.06 3.49
C ARG A 138 -12.11 16.00 2.10
N ALA A 139 -11.64 16.85 1.17
CA ALA A 139 -12.15 16.88 -0.21
C ALA A 139 -11.79 15.61 -0.97
N ASN A 140 -10.54 15.14 -0.85
CA ASN A 140 -10.05 13.94 -1.50
C ASN A 140 -10.78 12.70 -0.97
N LEU A 141 -10.86 12.53 0.35
CA LEU A 141 -11.51 11.38 0.97
C LEU A 141 -13.02 11.35 0.72
N LYS A 142 -13.70 12.51 0.67
CA LYS A 142 -15.11 12.57 0.27
C LYS A 142 -15.35 11.92 -1.09
N LYS A 143 -14.42 12.08 -2.04
CA LYS A 143 -14.54 11.44 -3.35
C LYS A 143 -14.00 10.01 -3.34
N PHE A 144 -12.86 9.76 -2.72
CA PHE A 144 -12.20 8.46 -2.71
C PHE A 144 -13.00 7.37 -1.98
N THR A 145 -13.75 7.75 -0.94
CA THR A 145 -14.65 6.85 -0.19
C THR A 145 -16.06 6.76 -0.81
N SER A 146 -16.34 7.52 -1.87
CA SER A 146 -17.64 7.47 -2.58
C SER A 146 -17.74 6.32 -3.57
N PHE A 147 -16.61 5.73 -3.98
CA PHE A 147 -16.61 4.51 -4.78
C PHE A 147 -17.18 3.37 -3.92
N ARG A 148 -17.96 2.47 -4.54
CA ARG A 148 -18.58 1.35 -3.81
C ARG A 148 -17.54 0.59 -2.99
N ASN A 149 -16.44 0.25 -3.64
CA ASN A 149 -15.21 -0.26 -3.05
C ASN A 149 -14.06 0.10 -3.99
N ARG A 150 -12.83 -0.12 -3.55
CA ARG A 150 -11.62 0.04 -4.35
C ARG A 150 -10.92 -1.28 -4.59
N TYR A 151 -11.66 -2.39 -4.60
CA TYR A 151 -11.10 -3.74 -4.70
C TYR A 151 -10.33 -3.92 -6.00
N TYR A 152 -9.10 -4.42 -5.92
CA TYR A 152 -8.12 -4.42 -7.02
C TYR A 152 -8.56 -5.14 -8.32
N ARG A 153 -9.49 -6.10 -8.23
CA ARG A 153 -10.07 -6.79 -9.40
C ARG A 153 -11.39 -6.20 -9.88
N SER A 154 -11.94 -5.21 -9.20
CA SER A 154 -13.24 -4.62 -9.54
C SER A 154 -13.10 -3.45 -10.52
N ALA A 155 -14.16 -3.19 -11.28
CA ALA A 155 -14.24 -2.00 -12.12
C ALA A 155 -14.15 -0.71 -11.28
N THR A 156 -14.80 -0.68 -10.11
CA THR A 156 -14.74 0.46 -9.18
C THR A 156 -13.34 0.68 -8.61
N GLY A 157 -12.54 -0.38 -8.43
CA GLY A 157 -11.12 -0.28 -8.08
C GLY A 157 -10.27 0.36 -9.16
N ARG A 158 -10.51 0.03 -10.44
CA ARG A 158 -9.86 0.74 -11.56
C ARG A 158 -10.32 2.20 -11.66
N GLU A 159 -11.61 2.47 -11.50
CA GLU A 159 -12.14 3.84 -11.52
C GLU A 159 -11.57 4.71 -10.37
N SER A 160 -11.46 4.16 -9.16
CA SER A 160 -10.89 4.87 -8.01
C SER A 160 -9.40 5.17 -8.21
N GLN A 161 -8.66 4.22 -8.78
CA GLN A 161 -7.26 4.40 -9.13
C GLN A 161 -7.07 5.45 -10.22
N LEU A 162 -7.88 5.45 -11.28
CA LEU A 162 -7.81 6.48 -12.33
C LEU A 162 -8.12 7.88 -11.79
N TRP A 163 -9.07 7.98 -10.85
CA TRP A 163 -9.33 9.22 -10.15
C TRP A 163 -8.12 9.67 -9.31
N LEU A 164 -7.50 8.75 -8.57
CA LEU A 164 -6.30 9.05 -7.78
C LEU A 164 -5.14 9.48 -8.68
N LEU A 165 -4.90 8.77 -9.78
CA LEU A 165 -3.90 9.12 -10.79
C LEU A 165 -4.11 10.54 -11.33
N SER A 166 -5.36 10.91 -11.63
CA SER A 166 -5.71 12.28 -12.02
C SER A 166 -5.35 13.29 -10.94
N LYS A 167 -5.65 12.98 -9.67
CA LYS A 167 -5.37 13.89 -8.55
C LYS A 167 -3.87 14.06 -8.31
N VAL A 168 -3.10 12.97 -8.39
CA VAL A 168 -1.63 13.02 -8.28
C VAL A 168 -1.05 13.86 -9.41
N LYS A 169 -1.50 13.67 -10.66
CA LYS A 169 -1.07 14.49 -11.81
C LYS A 169 -1.42 15.97 -11.65
N GLU A 170 -2.60 16.27 -11.12
CA GLU A 170 -3.03 17.65 -10.83
C GLU A 170 -2.07 18.33 -9.84
N ILE A 171 -1.80 17.68 -8.70
CA ILE A 171 -0.89 18.23 -7.68
C ILE A 171 0.54 18.34 -8.24
N ALA A 172 1.01 17.29 -8.94
CA ALA A 172 2.34 17.25 -9.54
C ALA A 172 2.58 18.30 -10.63
N SER A 173 1.52 18.76 -11.32
CA SER A 173 1.62 19.69 -12.45
C SER A 173 2.25 21.04 -12.09
N THR A 174 2.32 21.38 -10.79
CA THR A 174 2.99 22.60 -10.32
C THR A 174 4.51 22.54 -10.43
N ASN A 175 5.10 21.35 -10.65
CA ASN A 175 6.54 21.20 -10.87
C ASN A 175 6.81 20.30 -12.11
N PRO A 176 7.39 20.84 -13.19
CA PRO A 176 7.57 20.11 -14.45
C PRO A 176 8.62 18.99 -14.37
N GLN A 177 9.40 18.90 -13.30
CA GLN A 177 10.38 17.83 -13.12
C GLN A 177 9.75 16.55 -12.56
N ILE A 178 8.55 16.65 -11.99
CA ILE A 178 7.84 15.50 -11.44
C ILE A 178 7.26 14.66 -12.58
N THR A 179 7.44 13.35 -12.50
CA THR A 179 6.76 12.40 -13.39
C THR A 179 5.79 11.52 -12.62
N VAL A 180 4.69 11.15 -13.24
CA VAL A 180 3.65 10.28 -12.65
C VAL A 180 3.30 9.19 -13.65
N SER A 181 3.46 7.94 -13.23
CA SER A 181 3.27 6.76 -14.06
C SER A 181 2.44 5.70 -13.36
N GLU A 182 1.81 4.84 -14.16
CA GLU A 182 1.18 3.63 -13.65
C GLU A 182 2.19 2.49 -13.69
N PHE A 183 2.16 1.63 -12.67
CA PHE A 183 2.80 0.32 -12.72
C PHE A 183 1.70 -0.71 -13.00
N GLU A 184 1.79 -1.33 -14.18
CA GLU A 184 0.79 -2.29 -14.65
C GLU A 184 0.93 -3.63 -13.95
N HIS A 185 -0.22 -4.25 -13.65
CA HIS A 185 -0.33 -5.57 -13.04
C HIS A 185 -1.20 -6.49 -13.91
N ASP A 186 -1.21 -7.80 -13.62
CA ASP A 186 -2.08 -8.76 -14.30
C ASP A 186 -3.56 -8.70 -13.85
N TRP A 187 -3.92 -7.67 -13.06
CA TRP A 187 -5.29 -7.35 -12.66
C TRP A 187 -5.67 -5.93 -13.08
N GLN A 188 -6.93 -5.55 -12.83
CA GLN A 188 -7.49 -4.32 -13.43
C GLN A 188 -6.90 -3.03 -12.85
N GLN A 189 -6.68 -2.98 -11.55
CA GLN A 189 -6.17 -1.80 -10.85
C GLN A 189 -4.64 -1.75 -10.88
N ASN A 190 -4.07 -0.63 -11.34
CA ASN A 190 -2.62 -0.43 -11.38
C ASN A 190 -2.11 0.25 -10.10
N SER A 191 -0.85 0.03 -9.73
CA SER A 191 -0.19 0.90 -8.74
C SER A 191 0.19 2.24 -9.39
N ILE A 192 0.35 3.29 -8.59
CA ILE A 192 0.79 4.61 -9.07
C ILE A 192 2.15 4.93 -8.48
N ILE A 193 3.09 5.32 -9.34
CA ILE A 193 4.42 5.77 -8.94
C ILE A 193 4.62 7.19 -9.45
N MET A 194 4.80 8.12 -8.51
CA MET A 194 5.23 9.48 -8.80
C MET A 194 6.70 9.65 -8.39
N HIS A 195 7.52 10.18 -9.28
CA HIS A 195 8.96 10.38 -9.09
C HIS A 195 9.29 11.87 -9.08
N PHE A 196 10.03 12.29 -8.05
CA PHE A 196 10.52 13.65 -7.83
C PHE A 196 12.06 13.65 -7.82
N PRO A 197 12.70 14.07 -8.92
CA PRO A 197 14.16 14.06 -8.99
C PRO A 197 14.78 15.10 -8.05
N SER A 198 15.94 14.78 -7.48
CA SER A 198 16.76 15.77 -6.76
C SER A 198 17.57 16.64 -7.72
N ASN A 199 17.57 17.95 -7.48
CA ASN A 199 18.34 18.93 -8.25
C ASN A 199 19.82 19.02 -7.84
N SER A 200 20.29 18.21 -6.89
CA SER A 200 21.72 18.15 -6.56
C SER A 200 22.55 17.71 -7.76
N SER A 201 23.66 18.39 -8.01
CA SER A 201 24.66 18.01 -9.00
C SER A 201 25.56 16.86 -8.54
N SER A 202 25.27 16.19 -7.41
CA SER A 202 26.06 15.04 -6.96
C SER A 202 26.07 13.97 -8.05
N GLN A 203 27.26 13.83 -8.64
CA GLN A 203 27.59 13.00 -9.79
C GLN A 203 27.02 11.58 -9.63
N PRO A 204 26.47 10.98 -10.71
CA PRO A 204 26.38 9.53 -10.73
C PRO A 204 27.79 8.97 -10.56
N PHE A 205 27.93 8.11 -9.55
CA PHE A 205 28.81 6.96 -9.50
C PHE A 205 30.08 6.99 -10.41
N ASP A 206 31.23 7.06 -9.74
CA ASP A 206 32.58 6.66 -10.18
C ASP A 206 32.65 5.87 -11.51
N ALA A 207 33.12 6.56 -12.57
CA ALA A 207 33.34 6.01 -13.91
C ALA A 207 34.37 4.86 -13.99
N SER A 208 35.03 4.49 -12.88
CA SER A 208 35.91 3.32 -12.82
C SER A 208 35.17 1.98 -12.65
N LYS A 209 33.85 1.99 -12.40
CA LYS A 209 33.02 0.79 -12.22
C LYS A 209 31.96 0.72 -13.31
N SER A 210 32.07 -0.29 -14.17
CA SER A 210 31.32 -0.52 -15.41
C SER A 210 29.79 -0.71 -15.29
N ILE A 211 29.11 -0.09 -14.33
CA ILE A 211 27.65 -0.07 -14.23
C ILE A 211 27.20 1.36 -14.44
N LYS A 212 26.55 1.62 -15.58
CA LYS A 212 25.82 2.86 -15.85
C LYS A 212 24.69 3.02 -14.82
N LYS A 213 24.96 3.56 -13.64
CA LYS A 213 23.92 4.02 -12.71
C LYS A 213 23.52 5.42 -13.10
N GLU A 214 22.55 5.51 -14.02
CA GLU A 214 22.02 6.80 -14.51
C GLU A 214 21.09 7.48 -13.49
N HIS A 215 20.73 6.83 -12.38
CA HIS A 215 19.79 7.38 -11.41
C HIS A 215 20.29 7.33 -9.96
N LYS A 216 19.97 8.38 -9.21
CA LYS A 216 20.20 8.45 -7.76
C LYS A 216 19.37 7.37 -7.04
N PRO A 217 19.81 6.93 -5.85
CA PRO A 217 18.98 6.10 -4.99
C PRO A 217 17.71 6.86 -4.59
N VAL A 218 16.65 6.14 -4.26
CA VAL A 218 15.36 6.74 -3.90
C VAL A 218 15.00 6.57 -2.45
N VAL A 219 14.23 7.53 -1.94
CA VAL A 219 13.45 7.40 -0.71
C VAL A 219 11.98 7.34 -1.09
N ILE A 220 11.27 6.35 -0.55
CA ILE A 220 9.89 6.02 -0.92
C ILE A 220 8.94 6.39 0.22
N LEU A 221 7.83 7.03 -0.12
CA LEU A 221 6.67 7.21 0.76
C LEU A 221 5.51 6.43 0.16
N GLY A 222 4.96 5.49 0.92
CA GLY A 222 4.01 4.48 0.43
C GLY A 222 2.71 4.43 1.24
N ALA A 223 1.63 4.12 0.54
CA ALA A 223 0.29 3.84 1.05
C ALA A 223 -0.38 2.88 0.06
N HIS A 224 -1.43 2.16 0.43
CA HIS A 224 -2.19 1.38 -0.57
C HIS A 224 -3.47 2.10 -0.99
N LEU A 225 -3.91 1.85 -2.23
CA LEU A 225 -5.05 2.56 -2.84
C LEU A 225 -6.32 1.70 -2.92
N ASP A 226 -6.21 0.40 -2.65
CA ASP A 226 -7.35 -0.49 -2.66
C ASP A 226 -8.16 -0.40 -1.37
N SER A 227 -9.27 -1.14 -1.35
CA SER A 227 -10.06 -1.40 -0.15
C SER A 227 -10.81 -2.69 -0.37
N THR A 228 -11.04 -3.40 0.72
CA THR A 228 -11.82 -4.61 0.68
C THR A 228 -12.88 -4.62 1.76
N ALA A 229 -13.84 -5.52 1.60
CA ALA A 229 -14.71 -5.94 2.67
C ALA A 229 -14.58 -7.45 2.83
N PHE A 230 -15.10 -7.98 3.94
CA PHE A 230 -15.24 -9.42 4.18
C PHE A 230 -15.67 -10.22 2.94
N ILE A 231 -16.55 -9.64 2.11
CA ILE A 231 -16.84 -10.11 0.77
C ILE A 231 -16.48 -8.99 -0.23
N PRO A 232 -15.61 -9.23 -1.23
CA PRO A 232 -15.04 -8.19 -2.09
C PRO A 232 -16.03 -7.31 -2.86
N PHE A 233 -17.23 -7.81 -3.14
CA PHE A 233 -18.27 -7.06 -3.86
C PHE A 233 -19.19 -6.24 -2.95
N LEU A 234 -19.02 -6.32 -1.63
CA LEU A 234 -19.73 -5.45 -0.69
C LEU A 234 -19.15 -4.03 -0.72
N PRO A 235 -19.92 -3.04 -0.23
CA PRO A 235 -19.39 -1.70 -0.03
C PRO A 235 -18.21 -1.72 0.95
N ALA A 236 -17.10 -1.13 0.55
CA ALA A 236 -15.88 -0.96 1.33
C ALA A 236 -15.37 0.47 1.13
N PRO A 237 -15.93 1.46 1.86
CA PRO A 237 -15.54 2.85 1.67
C PRO A 237 -14.06 3.07 1.98
N GLY A 238 -13.45 2.28 2.87
CA GLY A 238 -12.02 2.28 3.14
C GLY A 238 -11.53 3.67 3.54
N GLY A 239 -12.22 4.31 4.48
CA GLY A 239 -11.99 5.69 4.86
C GLY A 239 -10.68 5.86 5.62
N ASP A 240 -10.42 4.93 6.54
CA ASP A 240 -9.19 4.84 7.29
C ASP A 240 -8.21 3.89 6.62
N ASP A 241 -8.67 2.72 6.18
CA ASP A 241 -7.88 1.64 5.56
C ASP A 241 -8.14 1.54 4.03
N ASP A 242 -7.23 1.99 3.17
CA ASP A 242 -6.18 2.98 3.45
C ASP A 242 -6.43 4.30 2.70
N GLY A 243 -7.68 4.75 2.78
CA GLY A 243 -8.04 6.09 2.32
C GLY A 243 -7.22 7.16 3.04
N SER A 244 -6.93 6.94 4.33
CA SER A 244 -6.24 7.91 5.16
C SER A 244 -4.77 8.06 4.79
N GLY A 245 -4.01 6.97 4.64
CA GLY A 245 -2.62 6.97 4.20
C GLY A 245 -2.48 7.54 2.79
N THR A 246 -3.39 7.16 1.88
CA THR A 246 -3.49 7.75 0.55
C THR A 246 -3.66 9.28 0.61
N ALA A 247 -4.56 9.78 1.46
CA ALA A 247 -4.79 11.21 1.63
C ALA A 247 -3.61 11.93 2.31
N THR A 248 -2.95 11.26 3.26
CA THR A 248 -1.72 11.72 3.91
C THR A 248 -0.62 11.97 2.90
N LEU A 249 -0.39 11.04 1.97
CA LEU A 249 0.59 11.20 0.90
C LEU A 249 0.25 12.36 -0.06
N LEU A 250 -1.02 12.49 -0.46
CA LEU A 250 -1.47 13.58 -1.34
C LEU A 250 -1.25 14.96 -0.69
N GLU A 251 -1.62 15.11 0.58
CA GLU A 251 -1.48 16.36 1.31
C GLU A 251 -0.02 16.69 1.61
N ALA A 252 0.81 15.68 1.91
CA ALA A 252 2.25 15.88 2.10
C ALA A 252 2.91 16.40 0.82
N LEU A 253 2.60 15.80 -0.34
CA LEU A 253 3.08 16.27 -1.64
C LEU A 253 2.62 17.71 -1.91
N ARG A 254 1.32 17.99 -1.73
CA ARG A 254 0.75 19.33 -1.94
C ARG A 254 1.41 20.39 -1.06
N ALA A 255 1.62 20.10 0.23
CA ALA A 255 2.23 21.04 1.17
C ALA A 255 3.68 21.37 0.81
N LEU A 256 4.47 20.38 0.37
CA LEU A 256 5.83 20.59 -0.10
C LEU A 256 5.86 21.44 -1.38
N LEU A 257 5.00 21.15 -2.36
CA LEU A 257 4.95 21.89 -3.61
C LEU A 257 4.40 23.31 -3.45
N ALA A 258 3.49 23.54 -2.49
CA ALA A 258 2.94 24.86 -2.19
C ALA A 258 4.01 25.88 -1.78
N VAL A 259 5.11 25.42 -1.19
CA VAL A 259 6.25 26.28 -0.82
C VAL A 259 7.38 26.28 -1.85
N GLY A 260 7.16 25.65 -3.02
CA GLY A 260 8.17 25.52 -4.07
C GLY A 260 9.35 24.64 -3.66
N TRP A 261 9.15 23.71 -2.71
CA TRP A 261 10.21 22.82 -2.27
C TRP A 261 10.65 21.87 -3.39
N GLN A 262 11.95 21.61 -3.43
CA GLN A 262 12.59 20.70 -4.35
C GLN A 262 13.63 19.88 -3.58
N PRO A 263 13.73 18.56 -3.78
CA PRO A 263 14.79 17.77 -3.18
C PRO A 263 16.18 18.26 -3.64
N GLN A 264 17.10 18.47 -2.69
CA GLN A 264 18.47 18.98 -2.94
C GLN A 264 19.57 18.03 -2.46
N GLY A 265 19.21 16.88 -1.93
CA GLY A 265 20.11 15.87 -1.38
C GLY A 265 20.53 14.83 -2.40
N ASP A 266 21.07 13.73 -1.91
CA ASP A 266 21.58 12.64 -2.75
C ASP A 266 20.52 11.62 -3.19
N TYR A 267 19.27 11.84 -2.82
CA TYR A 267 18.17 10.92 -3.13
C TYR A 267 17.10 11.63 -3.93
N ASP A 268 16.57 10.92 -4.92
CA ASP A 268 15.27 11.27 -5.46
C ASP A 268 14.18 10.79 -4.50
N LEU A 269 12.97 11.32 -4.63
CA LEU A 269 11.81 10.83 -3.90
C LEU A 269 10.82 10.14 -4.82
N GLU A 270 10.15 9.14 -4.28
CA GLU A 270 9.01 8.50 -4.95
C GLU A 270 7.82 8.37 -4.00
N TRP A 271 6.63 8.67 -4.51
CA TRP A 271 5.36 8.42 -3.84
C TRP A 271 4.70 7.23 -4.52
N HIS A 272 4.39 6.22 -3.72
CA HIS A 272 3.83 4.96 -4.18
C HIS A 272 2.42 4.82 -3.61
N TRP A 273 1.47 4.53 -4.49
CA TRP A 273 0.15 4.05 -4.10
C TRP A 273 -0.01 2.63 -4.63
N TYR A 274 0.10 1.65 -3.73
CA TYR A 274 0.13 0.22 -4.07
C TYR A 274 -1.27 -0.31 -4.34
N SER A 275 -1.43 -1.07 -5.42
CA SER A 275 -2.64 -1.85 -5.66
C SER A 275 -2.54 -3.22 -4.98
N ALA A 276 -3.70 -3.77 -4.59
CA ALA A 276 -3.83 -5.15 -4.14
C ALA A 276 -3.00 -5.50 -2.89
N GLU A 277 -2.91 -4.57 -1.93
CA GLU A 277 -2.40 -4.86 -0.58
C GLU A 277 -3.29 -5.94 0.06
N GLU A 278 -4.60 -5.74 -0.02
CA GLU A 278 -5.63 -6.62 0.55
C GLU A 278 -5.70 -7.98 -0.16
N GLY A 279 -5.06 -8.06 -1.32
CA GLY A 279 -4.85 -9.29 -2.07
C GLY A 279 -3.73 -10.17 -1.51
N GLY A 280 -3.01 -9.72 -0.48
CA GLY A 280 -1.82 -10.35 0.08
C GLY A 280 -0.52 -9.70 -0.41
N LEU A 281 -0.45 -8.37 -0.39
CA LEU A 281 0.71 -7.55 -0.76
C LEU A 281 1.15 -7.72 -2.23
N LEU A 282 0.20 -7.91 -3.15
CA LEU A 282 0.53 -8.28 -4.53
C LEU A 282 1.24 -7.14 -5.28
N GLY A 283 0.72 -5.91 -5.21
CA GLY A 283 1.30 -4.80 -5.96
C GLY A 283 2.68 -4.38 -5.47
N SER A 284 2.88 -4.29 -4.15
CA SER A 284 4.20 -3.98 -3.59
C SER A 284 5.23 -5.08 -3.88
N GLN A 285 4.83 -6.36 -3.88
CA GLN A 285 5.73 -7.46 -4.27
C GLN A 285 6.19 -7.35 -5.73
N GLU A 286 5.30 -7.03 -6.68
CA GLU A 286 5.68 -6.85 -8.08
C GLU A 286 6.60 -5.64 -8.31
N ILE A 287 6.32 -4.52 -7.62
CA ILE A 287 7.18 -3.33 -7.68
C ILE A 287 8.57 -3.65 -7.12
N VAL A 288 8.66 -4.25 -5.94
CA VAL A 288 9.95 -4.62 -5.32
C VAL A 288 10.73 -5.56 -6.24
N LYS A 289 10.08 -6.58 -6.80
CA LYS A 289 10.70 -7.50 -7.76
C LYS A 289 11.28 -6.74 -8.97
N SER A 290 10.52 -5.82 -9.54
CA SER A 290 10.96 -4.97 -10.64
C SER A 290 12.13 -4.05 -10.26
N TYR A 291 12.13 -3.50 -9.04
CA TYR A 291 13.20 -2.61 -8.56
C TYR A 291 14.50 -3.39 -8.38
N VAL A 292 14.45 -4.57 -7.77
CA VAL A 292 15.63 -5.43 -7.59
C VAL A 292 16.18 -5.88 -8.95
N GLN A 293 15.32 -6.30 -9.88
CA GLN A 293 15.74 -6.74 -11.22
C GLN A 293 16.39 -5.61 -12.04
N ARG A 294 15.88 -4.37 -11.92
CA ARG A 294 16.44 -3.19 -12.59
C ARG A 294 17.63 -2.57 -11.86
N GLY A 295 18.01 -3.10 -10.69
CA GLY A 295 19.08 -2.52 -9.86
C GLY A 295 18.76 -1.12 -9.34
N ARG A 296 17.48 -0.79 -9.17
CA ARG A 296 17.04 0.49 -8.59
C ARG A 296 17.39 0.50 -7.11
N GLU A 297 18.28 1.41 -6.72
CA GLU A 297 18.69 1.52 -5.32
C GLU A 297 17.61 2.25 -4.51
N VAL A 298 17.18 1.64 -3.41
CA VAL A 298 16.24 2.24 -2.45
C VAL A 298 16.96 2.44 -1.12
N ARG A 299 16.92 3.67 -0.61
CA ARG A 299 17.54 4.06 0.66
C ARG A 299 16.63 3.74 1.85
N ALA A 300 15.34 4.03 1.70
CA ALA A 300 14.34 3.94 2.75
C ALA A 300 12.95 3.87 2.13
N MET A 301 12.03 3.17 2.79
CA MET A 301 10.61 3.23 2.50
C MET A 301 9.82 3.49 3.79
N LEU A 302 8.91 4.45 3.76
CA LEU A 302 7.96 4.73 4.85
C LEU A 302 6.56 4.32 4.40
N GLN A 303 5.94 3.37 5.10
CA GLN A 303 4.54 3.02 4.93
C GLN A 303 3.66 3.92 5.81
N GLN A 304 2.61 4.46 5.21
CA GLN A 304 1.49 5.17 5.82
C GLN A 304 0.24 4.35 5.55
N ASP A 305 -0.22 3.59 6.54
CA ASP A 305 -1.39 2.72 6.43
C ASP A 305 -2.17 2.81 7.74
N MET A 306 -3.40 3.32 7.63
CA MET A 306 -4.24 3.77 8.74
C MET A 306 -3.59 4.90 9.55
N THR A 307 -4.01 6.13 9.24
CA THR A 307 -3.43 7.37 9.76
C THR A 307 -4.46 8.29 10.40
N ALA A 308 -5.73 7.89 10.49
CA ALA A 308 -6.81 8.82 10.81
C ALA A 308 -7.67 8.43 12.00
N PHE A 309 -7.50 7.27 12.65
CA PHE A 309 -8.33 6.92 13.78
C PHE A 309 -7.63 7.08 15.13
N LEU A 310 -8.29 7.80 16.03
CA LEU A 310 -7.92 7.94 17.43
C LEU A 310 -9.01 7.29 18.29
N LYS A 311 -8.70 6.15 18.90
CA LYS A 311 -9.65 5.44 19.76
C LYS A 311 -10.15 6.34 20.90
N PRO A 312 -11.48 6.52 21.05
CA PRO A 312 -12.04 7.32 22.13
C PRO A 312 -11.53 6.87 23.50
N GLY A 313 -11.09 7.84 24.32
CA GLY A 313 -10.57 7.59 25.66
C GLY A 313 -9.10 7.17 25.73
N THR A 314 -8.38 7.16 24.61
CA THR A 314 -6.92 6.92 24.58
C THR A 314 -6.13 8.21 24.38
N ALA A 315 -4.86 8.20 24.78
CA ALA A 315 -3.95 9.31 24.52
C ALA A 315 -3.43 9.26 23.08
N GLU A 316 -3.50 10.39 22.39
CA GLU A 316 -2.99 10.55 21.02
C GLU A 316 -1.48 10.29 20.93
N LYS A 317 -1.03 9.56 19.91
CA LYS A 317 0.37 9.21 19.65
C LYS A 317 0.55 8.76 18.21
N ILE A 318 1.79 8.74 17.73
CA ILE A 318 2.15 7.98 16.53
C ILE A 318 2.73 6.65 16.99
N ALA A 319 2.19 5.52 16.54
CA ALA A 319 2.81 4.23 16.80
C ALA A 319 3.73 3.82 15.65
N LEU A 320 4.93 3.38 16.00
CA LEU A 320 5.95 2.89 15.08
C LEU A 320 6.04 1.38 15.23
N VAL A 321 5.86 0.66 14.12
CA VAL A 321 5.87 -0.81 14.14
C VAL A 321 7.30 -1.31 14.29
N ALA A 322 7.52 -2.16 15.30
CA ALA A 322 8.84 -2.63 15.71
C ALA A 322 9.19 -4.05 15.22
N ASP A 323 8.22 -4.79 14.70
CA ASP A 323 8.42 -6.09 14.05
C ASP A 323 8.33 -5.97 12.52
N PHE A 324 9.14 -6.76 11.81
CA PHE A 324 9.24 -6.72 10.34
C PHE A 324 9.55 -5.32 9.75
N THR A 325 10.33 -4.50 10.47
CA THR A 325 10.82 -3.18 10.04
C THR A 325 12.33 -3.04 10.27
N ASP A 326 12.99 -2.06 9.64
CA ASP A 326 14.40 -1.75 9.90
C ASP A 326 14.53 -0.95 11.20
N PRO A 327 15.22 -1.46 12.23
CA PRO A 327 15.25 -0.83 13.54
C PRO A 327 15.91 0.54 13.53
N LYS A 328 16.88 0.78 12.64
CA LYS A 328 17.55 2.09 12.57
C LYS A 328 16.66 3.13 11.91
N LEU A 329 15.89 2.73 10.90
CA LEU A 329 14.88 3.58 10.27
C LEU A 329 13.72 3.87 11.23
N THR A 330 13.29 2.89 12.01
CA THR A 330 12.29 3.09 13.07
C THR A 330 12.78 4.08 14.12
N SER A 331 14.04 3.98 14.59
CA SER A 331 14.64 5.00 15.48
C SER A 331 14.75 6.39 14.84
N PHE A 332 15.00 6.46 13.54
CA PHE A 332 14.99 7.73 12.82
C PHE A 332 13.58 8.34 12.81
N LEU A 333 12.52 7.56 12.57
CA LEU A 333 11.14 8.05 12.67
C LEU A 333 10.79 8.52 14.09
N GLU A 334 11.26 7.83 15.13
CA GLU A 334 11.05 8.24 16.53
C GLU A 334 11.68 9.61 16.81
N MET A 335 12.88 9.87 16.27
CA MET A 335 13.52 11.18 16.32
C MET A 335 12.66 12.24 15.60
N LEU A 336 12.14 11.92 14.41
CA LEU A 336 11.27 12.86 13.68
C LEU A 336 9.98 13.16 14.45
N VAL A 337 9.32 12.15 15.03
CA VAL A 337 8.12 12.37 15.84
C VAL A 337 8.43 13.30 17.01
N THR A 338 9.54 13.04 17.73
CA THR A 338 9.97 13.85 18.88
C THR A 338 10.27 15.30 18.51
N GLU A 339 10.89 15.54 17.35
CA GLU A 339 11.27 16.89 16.91
C GLU A 339 10.11 17.69 16.31
N TYR A 340 9.26 17.02 15.53
CA TYR A 340 8.32 17.69 14.63
C TYR A 340 6.87 17.66 15.08
N LEU A 341 6.50 16.76 15.99
CA LEU A 341 5.13 16.60 16.45
C LEU A 341 4.98 17.02 17.92
N ASP A 342 3.74 17.37 18.25
CA ASP A 342 3.25 17.73 19.58
C ASP A 342 2.64 16.53 20.33
N ILE A 343 2.80 15.32 19.78
CA ILE A 343 2.36 14.05 20.34
C ILE A 343 3.52 13.06 20.39
N PRO A 344 3.55 12.13 21.37
CA PRO A 344 4.66 11.21 21.52
C PRO A 344 4.66 10.12 20.44
N ALA A 345 5.84 9.54 20.22
CA ALA A 345 5.96 8.24 19.57
C ALA A 345 5.72 7.13 20.60
N ALA A 346 5.21 5.99 20.12
CA ALA A 346 5.19 4.73 20.84
C ALA A 346 5.60 3.61 19.89
N GLN A 347 6.09 2.48 20.42
CA GLN A 347 6.33 1.30 19.60
C GLN A 347 5.19 0.30 19.75
N THR A 348 4.83 -0.35 18.65
CA THR A 348 3.81 -1.41 18.63
C THR A 348 4.28 -2.59 17.80
N LYS A 349 3.53 -3.70 17.87
CA LYS A 349 3.75 -4.87 17.04
C LYS A 349 2.45 -5.27 16.38
N ILE A 350 2.51 -5.62 15.11
CA ILE A 350 1.33 -5.97 14.32
C ILE A 350 1.37 -7.44 13.90
N GLY A 351 2.55 -7.98 13.62
CA GLY A 351 2.75 -9.33 13.13
C GLY A 351 3.11 -9.40 11.65
N TYR A 352 3.20 -10.64 11.16
CA TYR A 352 3.61 -10.94 9.78
C TYR A 352 2.59 -10.43 8.75
N ALA A 353 3.09 -10.05 7.56
CA ALA A 353 2.27 -9.56 6.46
C ALA A 353 1.36 -8.38 6.87
N ALA A 354 1.93 -7.44 7.63
CA ALA A 354 1.17 -6.35 8.20
C ALA A 354 0.68 -5.32 7.18
N SER A 355 1.52 -4.95 6.22
CA SER A 355 1.25 -4.01 5.12
C SER A 355 2.45 -4.02 4.13
N ASP A 356 2.45 -3.14 3.11
CA ASP A 356 3.41 -3.15 1.99
C ASP A 356 4.90 -3.02 2.37
N HIS A 357 5.23 -2.43 3.52
CA HIS A 357 6.61 -2.38 4.05
C HIS A 357 7.24 -3.78 4.15
N ALA A 358 6.43 -4.82 4.38
CA ALA A 358 6.90 -6.19 4.48
C ALA A 358 7.53 -6.68 3.17
N SER A 359 7.03 -6.25 2.00
CA SER A 359 7.60 -6.58 0.69
C SER A 359 9.02 -6.02 0.55
N TRP A 360 9.25 -4.79 1.00
CA TRP A 360 10.57 -4.14 1.00
C TRP A 360 11.54 -4.82 1.98
N MET A 361 11.08 -5.11 3.19
CA MET A 361 11.88 -5.78 4.22
C MET A 361 12.25 -7.21 3.81
N LYS A 362 11.35 -7.94 3.15
CA LYS A 362 11.62 -9.27 2.58
C LYS A 362 12.74 -9.22 1.53
N ALA A 363 12.85 -8.14 0.77
CA ALA A 363 13.95 -7.93 -0.18
C ALA A 363 15.26 -7.43 0.48
N GLY A 364 15.27 -7.20 1.79
CA GLY A 364 16.42 -6.63 2.51
C GLY A 364 16.59 -5.11 2.32
N ILE A 365 15.52 -4.41 1.91
CA ILE A 365 15.50 -2.96 1.75
C ILE A 365 14.93 -2.33 3.03
N PRO A 366 15.60 -1.33 3.64
CA PRO A 366 15.09 -0.70 4.86
C PRO A 366 13.71 -0.09 4.67
N ALA A 367 12.72 -0.58 5.42
CA ALA A 367 11.39 -0.01 5.48
C ALA A 367 10.91 0.13 6.92
N ALA A 368 10.06 1.13 7.16
CA ALA A 368 9.41 1.37 8.43
C ALA A 368 7.94 1.70 8.22
N PHE A 369 7.16 1.56 9.29
CA PHE A 369 5.72 1.70 9.25
C PHE A 369 5.25 2.51 10.46
N ALA A 370 4.55 3.62 10.18
CA ALA A 370 3.86 4.44 11.17
C ALA A 370 2.35 4.20 11.04
N VAL A 371 1.69 3.95 12.18
CA VAL A 371 0.27 3.64 12.28
C VAL A 371 -0.37 4.50 13.38
N GLU A 372 -1.66 4.78 13.24
CA GLU A 372 -2.49 5.67 14.06
C GLU A 372 -2.50 5.42 15.58
N GLY A 373 -2.09 4.25 16.04
CA GLY A 373 -2.10 3.95 17.46
C GLY A 373 -1.40 2.63 17.79
N LEU A 374 -1.36 2.29 19.07
CA LEU A 374 -1.00 0.92 19.45
C LEU A 374 -1.95 -0.03 18.72
N TYR A 375 -1.49 -1.21 18.31
CA TYR A 375 -2.29 -2.08 17.45
C TYR A 375 -3.70 -2.37 18.00
N ASP A 376 -3.82 -2.65 19.31
CA ASP A 376 -5.11 -2.88 20.00
C ASP A 376 -6.03 -1.63 20.07
N ASP A 377 -5.47 -0.46 19.77
CA ASP A 377 -6.14 0.84 19.73
C ASP A 377 -6.41 1.33 18.30
N CYS A 378 -5.98 0.61 17.26
CA CYS A 378 -6.31 0.93 15.88
C CYS A 378 -7.80 0.65 15.57
N ASN A 379 -8.26 1.08 14.41
CA ASN A 379 -9.64 0.96 13.92
C ASN A 379 -10.09 -0.47 13.56
N LEU A 380 -9.59 -1.48 14.27
CA LEU A 380 -9.76 -2.92 14.02
C LEU A 380 -11.22 -3.40 13.97
N ARG A 381 -12.17 -2.59 14.47
CA ARG A 381 -13.60 -2.91 14.45
C ARG A 381 -14.29 -2.51 13.15
N ASN A 382 -13.79 -1.47 12.46
CA ASN A 382 -14.44 -0.93 11.28
C ASN A 382 -13.69 -1.27 10.00
N ILE A 383 -12.36 -1.40 10.02
CA ILE A 383 -11.58 -1.80 8.84
C ILE A 383 -12.18 -3.05 8.21
N HIS A 384 -12.08 -3.13 6.88
CA HIS A 384 -12.62 -4.26 6.10
C HIS A 384 -14.14 -4.44 6.19
N THR A 385 -14.87 -3.39 6.58
CA THR A 385 -16.33 -3.34 6.61
C THR A 385 -16.88 -2.10 5.93
N SER A 386 -18.19 -2.05 5.72
CA SER A 386 -18.86 -0.83 5.27
C SER A 386 -18.88 0.30 6.31
N GLY A 387 -18.45 0.02 7.56
CA GLY A 387 -18.38 0.98 8.65
C GLY A 387 -17.09 1.82 8.64
N ASP A 388 -16.06 1.41 7.90
CA ASP A 388 -14.84 2.20 7.74
C ASP A 388 -15.10 3.44 6.88
N THR A 389 -15.49 4.53 7.54
CA THR A 389 -15.93 5.78 6.92
C THR A 389 -15.28 6.96 7.62
N THR A 390 -15.15 8.09 6.91
CA THR A 390 -14.63 9.35 7.48
C THR A 390 -15.54 9.98 8.54
N THR A 391 -16.68 9.37 8.82
CA THR A 391 -17.67 9.80 9.82
C THR A 391 -17.77 8.83 11.00
N ALA A 392 -16.97 7.76 11.00
CA ALA A 392 -16.92 6.83 12.10
C ALA A 392 -16.43 7.52 13.38
N GLU A 393 -16.95 7.09 14.53
CA GLU A 393 -16.46 7.54 15.83
C GLU A 393 -14.95 7.23 15.94
N GLY A 394 -14.15 8.21 16.34
CA GLY A 394 -12.69 8.09 16.41
C GLY A 394 -11.96 8.56 15.14
N TYR A 395 -12.64 8.68 13.99
CA TYR A 395 -12.00 9.24 12.79
C TYR A 395 -11.68 10.73 13.00
N SER A 396 -10.41 11.10 12.80
CA SER A 396 -9.82 12.38 13.14
C SER A 396 -8.90 12.86 12.02
N PHE A 397 -9.35 13.85 11.27
CA PHE A 397 -8.50 14.55 10.32
C PHE A 397 -7.34 15.25 11.01
N ASP A 398 -7.51 15.75 12.24
CA ASP A 398 -6.44 16.43 12.98
C ASP A 398 -5.31 15.45 13.32
N HIS A 399 -5.65 14.18 13.61
CA HIS A 399 -4.69 13.11 13.82
C HIS A 399 -3.93 12.78 12.52
N MET A 400 -4.66 12.66 11.40
CA MET A 400 -4.06 12.49 10.06
C MET A 400 -3.07 13.60 9.71
N LEU A 401 -3.32 14.86 10.10
CA LEU A 401 -2.36 15.94 9.86
C LEU A 401 -1.03 15.75 10.61
N LYS A 402 -0.98 14.97 11.69
CA LYS A 402 0.27 14.57 12.36
C LYS A 402 1.09 13.64 11.47
N PHE A 403 0.44 12.72 10.78
CA PHE A 403 1.09 11.86 9.78
C PHE A 403 1.53 12.63 8.54
N VAL A 404 0.78 13.64 8.10
CA VAL A 404 1.23 14.54 7.02
C VAL A 404 2.52 15.26 7.43
N ARG A 405 2.60 15.78 8.66
CA ARG A 405 3.82 16.41 9.20
C ARG A 405 4.99 15.42 9.28
N LEU A 406 4.75 14.19 9.76
CA LEU A 406 5.78 13.15 9.79
C LEU A 406 6.27 12.78 8.38
N THR A 407 5.35 12.61 7.44
CA THR A 407 5.62 12.27 6.03
C THR A 407 6.45 13.35 5.33
N THR A 408 6.08 14.62 5.53
CA THR A 408 6.85 15.76 4.98
C THR A 408 8.22 15.90 5.66
N ALA A 409 8.31 15.71 6.99
CA ALA A 409 9.58 15.71 7.70
C ALA A 409 10.51 14.60 7.22
N PHE A 410 10.00 13.38 7.02
CA PHE A 410 10.74 12.25 6.49
C PHE A 410 11.32 12.53 5.10
N ALA A 411 10.50 13.09 4.20
CA ALA A 411 10.92 13.47 2.86
C ALA A 411 12.05 14.52 2.90
N VAL A 412 11.88 15.60 3.68
CA VAL A 412 12.82 16.72 3.73
C VAL A 412 14.13 16.34 4.44
N GLU A 413 14.08 15.61 5.55
CA GLU A 413 15.27 15.21 6.31
C GLU A 413 16.16 14.22 5.55
N LEU A 414 15.58 13.36 4.71
CA LEU A 414 16.38 12.46 3.88
C LEU A 414 16.80 13.10 2.55
N ALA A 415 15.88 13.78 1.87
CA ALA A 415 16.12 14.30 0.52
C ALA A 415 16.68 15.73 0.50
N GLY A 416 16.88 16.35 1.66
CA GLY A 416 17.56 17.63 1.84
C GLY A 416 16.77 18.86 1.39
N GLN A 417 17.11 20.00 1.98
CA GLN A 417 16.61 21.32 1.59
C GLN A 417 17.77 22.32 1.47
N GLN A 418 17.66 23.28 0.54
CA GLN A 418 18.64 24.36 0.42
C GLN A 418 18.62 25.23 1.69
N ALA A 419 19.82 25.58 2.19
CA ALA A 419 20.01 26.45 3.34
C ALA A 419 19.53 27.89 3.09
#